data_AF-A0A3D5Y227-F1
#
_entry.id   AF-A0A3D5Y227-F1
#
_cell.length_a   1.000
_cell.length_b   1.000
_cell.length_c   1.000
_cell.angle_alpha   90.00
_cell.angle_beta   90.00
_cell.angle_gamma   90.00
#
_symmetry.space_group_name_H-M   'P 1'
#
loop_
_entity.id
_entity.type
_entity.pdbx_description
1 polymer ?
#
loop_
_entity_poly.entity_id
_entity_poly.type
_entity_poly.pdbx_seq_one_letter_code
_entity_poly.pdbx_strand_id
1 'polypeptide(L)'
;GDKAAAAPKAALASRTNTLFSIPMLYMMVASAHASFGGIWSGGGMKMSALWIGIAIIALVEANAIWGKMNAAIQSVNAVIVSGLVLTVIMGGVVYYL
;
A
#
# COMPACT_ATOMS: atom_id res chain seq x y z
N GLY A 1 8.69 -9.18 30.56
CA GLY A 1 8.21 -10.23 29.65
C GLY A 1 7.82 -9.66 28.30
N ASP A 2 6.86 -8.74 28.26
CA ASP A 2 6.18 -8.35 27.00
C ASP A 2 6.99 -7.52 26.01
N LYS A 3 7.94 -6.70 26.48
CA LYS A 3 8.70 -5.79 25.59
C LYS A 3 9.53 -6.52 24.53
N ALA A 4 10.08 -7.69 24.88
CA ALA A 4 10.89 -8.50 23.96
C ALA A 4 10.03 -9.18 22.87
N ALA A 5 8.79 -9.55 23.20
CA ALA A 5 7.84 -10.14 22.24
C ALA A 5 7.15 -9.07 21.37
N ALA A 6 6.95 -7.87 21.91
CA ALA A 6 6.28 -6.77 21.21
C ALA A 6 7.19 -6.04 20.19
N ALA A 7 8.50 -5.99 20.42
CA ALA A 7 9.43 -5.24 19.57
C ALA A 7 9.45 -5.70 18.10
N PRO A 8 9.49 -7.01 17.77
CA PRO A 8 9.43 -7.47 16.38
C PRO A 8 8.11 -7.11 15.68
N LYS A 9 7.00 -7.10 16.42
CA LYS A 9 5.67 -6.79 15.89
C LYS A 9 5.49 -5.30 15.63
N ALA A 10 5.97 -4.46 16.55
CA ALA A 10 6.02 -3.02 16.35
C ALA A 10 6.88 -2.64 15.13
N ALA A 11 8.02 -3.32 14.95
CA ALA A 11 8.88 -3.11 13.80
C ALA A 11 8.26 -3.58 12.48
N LEU A 12 7.42 -4.62 12.50
CA LEU A 12 6.65 -5.06 11.34
C LEU A 12 5.63 -3.99 10.93
N ALA A 13 4.81 -3.53 11.87
CA ALA A 13 3.79 -2.52 11.63
C ALA A 13 4.38 -1.19 11.09
N SER A 14 5.49 -0.73 11.68
CA SER A 14 6.18 0.49 11.22
C SER A 14 6.67 0.38 9.78
N ARG A 15 7.22 -0.78 9.40
CA ARG A 15 7.69 -1.01 8.02
C ARG A 15 6.53 -1.13 7.05
N THR A 16 5.41 -1.74 7.44
CA THR A 16 4.18 -1.75 6.63
C THR A 16 3.64 -0.33 6.39
N ASN A 17 3.58 0.52 7.43
CA ASN A 17 3.20 1.94 7.25
C ASN A 17 4.16 2.69 6.33
N THR A 18 5.47 2.43 6.46
CA THR A 18 6.47 3.04 5.58
C THR A 18 6.30 2.57 4.14
N LEU A 19 6.04 1.27 3.93
CA LEU A 19 5.76 0.69 2.62
C LEU A 19 4.54 1.36 1.96
N PHE A 20 3.47 1.62 2.73
CA PHE A 20 2.27 2.28 2.24
C PHE A 20 2.43 3.78 1.93
N SER A 21 3.45 4.44 2.48
CA SER A 21 3.65 5.87 2.24
C SER A 21 3.95 6.21 0.77
N ILE A 22 4.63 5.30 0.04
CA ILE A 22 4.97 5.46 -1.39
C ILE A 22 3.71 5.42 -2.28
N PRO A 23 2.88 4.35 -2.28
CA PRO A 23 1.67 4.30 -3.10
C PRO A 23 0.66 5.37 -2.67
N MET A 24 0.58 5.70 -1.37
CA MET A 24 -0.27 6.80 -0.89
C MET A 24 0.11 8.13 -1.53
N LEU A 25 1.40 8.50 -1.46
CA LEU A 25 1.89 9.75 -2.05
C LEU A 25 1.62 9.80 -3.57
N TYR A 26 1.89 8.70 -4.27
CA TYR A 26 1.62 8.60 -5.71
C TYR A 26 0.14 8.82 -6.01
N MET A 27 -0.75 8.14 -5.31
CA MET A 27 -2.20 8.25 -5.52
C MET A 27 -2.75 9.64 -5.17
N MET A 28 -2.22 10.29 -4.13
CA MET A 28 -2.59 11.67 -3.80
C MET A 28 -2.26 12.63 -4.96
N VAL A 29 -1.03 12.56 -5.48
CA VAL A 29 -0.58 13.40 -6.60
C VAL A 29 -1.36 13.07 -7.87
N ALA A 30 -1.53 11.78 -8.16
CA ALA A 30 -2.28 11.26 -9.30
C ALA A 30 -3.74 11.74 -9.29
N SER A 31 -4.40 11.77 -8.13
CA SER A 31 -5.80 12.23 -8.03
C SER A 31 -6.00 13.70 -8.43
N ALA A 32 -4.96 14.53 -8.25
CA ALA A 32 -5.01 15.96 -8.54
C ALA A 32 -4.53 16.29 -9.97
N HIS A 33 -3.61 15.50 -10.54
CA HIS A 33 -2.89 15.88 -11.77
C HIS A 33 -3.01 14.89 -12.93
N ALA A 34 -3.51 13.69 -12.70
CA ALA A 34 -3.62 12.70 -13.76
C ALA A 34 -5.09 12.44 -14.11
N SER A 35 -5.34 12.27 -15.41
CA SER A 35 -6.66 11.99 -15.99
C SER A 35 -7.13 10.55 -15.71
N PHE A 36 -6.88 10.02 -14.51
CA PHE A 36 -7.33 8.70 -14.05
C PHE A 36 -8.84 8.65 -13.78
N GLY A 37 -9.65 9.43 -14.50
CA GLY A 37 -11.08 9.53 -14.19
C GLY A 37 -11.32 10.10 -12.79
N GLY A 38 -10.54 11.13 -12.42
CA GLY A 38 -10.75 11.84 -11.17
C GLY A 38 -12.20 12.30 -11.04
N ILE A 39 -12.66 12.49 -9.79
CA ILE A 39 -14.04 12.94 -9.46
C ILE A 39 -14.48 14.17 -10.28
N TRP A 40 -13.52 14.98 -10.73
CA TRP A 40 -13.69 16.20 -11.51
C TRP A 40 -13.72 16.02 -13.04
N SER A 41 -13.35 14.84 -13.55
CA SER A 41 -13.27 14.53 -14.99
C SER A 41 -14.54 13.86 -15.55
N GLY A 42 -15.60 13.70 -14.76
CA GLY A 42 -16.89 13.14 -15.21
C GLY A 42 -16.91 11.62 -15.51
N GLY A 43 -15.75 10.96 -15.59
CA GLY A 43 -15.62 9.51 -15.62
C GLY A 43 -15.09 8.99 -14.30
N GLY A 44 -15.94 8.85 -13.28
CA GLY A 44 -15.48 8.45 -11.94
C GLY A 44 -14.75 7.10 -11.92
N MET A 45 -13.83 6.94 -10.96
CA MET A 45 -13.16 5.68 -10.64
C MET A 45 -14.17 4.53 -10.61
N LYS A 46 -13.86 3.43 -11.31
CA LYS A 46 -14.71 2.25 -11.29
C LYS A 46 -14.73 1.65 -9.89
N MET A 47 -15.93 1.35 -9.40
CA MET A 47 -16.12 0.78 -8.05
C MET A 47 -15.36 -0.54 -7.87
N SER A 48 -15.14 -1.30 -8.95
CA SER A 48 -14.27 -2.48 -8.98
C SER A 48 -12.83 -2.19 -8.58
N ALA A 49 -12.22 -1.14 -9.15
CA ALA A 49 -10.85 -0.73 -8.83
C ALA A 49 -10.72 -0.31 -7.36
N LEU A 50 -11.71 0.39 -6.82
CA LEU A 50 -11.75 0.77 -5.41
C LEU A 50 -11.76 -0.48 -4.50
N TRP A 51 -12.66 -1.44 -4.74
CA TRP A 51 -12.76 -2.64 -3.92
C TRP A 51 -11.51 -3.51 -3.99
N ILE A 52 -10.89 -3.62 -5.16
CA ILE A 52 -9.63 -4.36 -5.33
C ILE A 52 -8.49 -3.65 -4.60
N GLY A 53 -8.40 -2.31 -4.71
CA GLY A 53 -7.42 -1.52 -3.96
C GLY A 53 -7.55 -1.72 -2.44
N ILE A 54 -8.78 -1.68 -1.92
CA ILE A 54 -9.08 -1.95 -0.51
C ILE A 54 -8.68 -3.37 -0.12
N ALA A 55 -8.98 -4.38 -0.96
CA ALA A 55 -8.63 -5.76 -0.68
C ALA A 55 -7.11 -5.96 -0.59
N ILE A 56 -6.34 -5.32 -1.48
CA ILE A 56 -4.87 -5.37 -1.45
C ILE A 56 -4.34 -4.76 -0.14
N ILE A 57 -4.84 -3.58 0.24
CA ILE A 57 -4.44 -2.92 1.50
C ILE A 57 -4.78 -3.82 2.69
N ALA A 58 -6.01 -4.36 2.75
CA ALA A 58 -6.46 -5.20 3.84
C ALA A 58 -5.62 -6.48 3.99
N LEU A 59 -5.18 -7.09 2.89
CA LEU A 59 -4.30 -8.26 2.94
C LEU A 59 -2.92 -7.94 3.52
N VAL A 60 -2.34 -6.80 3.13
CA VAL A 60 -1.03 -6.36 3.63
C VAL A 60 -1.12 -5.93 5.10
N GLU A 61 -2.19 -5.25 5.50
CA GLU A 61 -2.49 -4.88 6.89
C GLU A 61 -2.75 -6.12 7.78
N ALA A 62 -3.45 -7.13 7.26
CA ALA A 62 -3.64 -8.39 7.98
C ALA A 62 -2.28 -9.07 8.30
N ASN A 63 -1.31 -8.98 7.38
CA ASN A 63 0.06 -9.42 7.65
C ASN A 63 0.75 -8.56 8.72
N ALA A 64 0.49 -7.25 8.79
CA ALA A 64 1.02 -6.40 9.86
C ALA A 64 0.48 -6.78 11.25
N ILE A 65 -0.80 -7.12 11.34
CA ILE A 65 -1.47 -7.45 12.61
C ILE A 65 -1.15 -8.87 13.07
N TRP A 66 -1.20 -9.88 12.18
CA TRP A 66 -1.05 -11.29 12.57
C TRP A 66 0.18 -11.97 11.99
N GLY A 67 0.75 -11.43 10.92
CA GLY A 67 1.88 -12.01 10.23
C GLY A 67 3.22 -11.85 10.92
N LYS A 68 4.26 -12.27 10.18
CA LYS A 68 5.67 -12.22 10.58
C LYS A 68 6.44 -11.38 9.57
N MET A 69 7.63 -10.92 9.98
CA MET A 69 8.54 -10.22 9.07
C MET A 69 8.93 -11.14 7.91
N ASN A 70 8.67 -10.72 6.68
CA ASN A 70 9.07 -11.41 5.47
C ASN A 70 10.29 -10.74 4.83
N ALA A 71 10.97 -11.43 3.91
CA ALA A 71 12.15 -10.88 3.24
C ALA A 71 11.86 -9.60 2.45
N ALA A 72 10.62 -9.42 1.99
CA ALA A 72 10.20 -8.26 1.18
C ALA A 72 10.12 -6.95 2.00
N ILE A 73 10.03 -7.01 3.33
CA ILE A 73 9.99 -5.82 4.20
C ILE A 73 11.03 -5.86 5.31
N GLN A 74 11.98 -6.80 5.30
CA GLN A 74 12.94 -6.95 6.40
C GLN A 74 13.97 -5.82 6.47
N SER A 75 14.38 -5.28 5.31
CA SER A 75 15.36 -4.20 5.18
C SER A 75 14.73 -2.93 4.60
N VAL A 76 15.37 -1.78 4.79
CA VAL A 76 14.92 -0.49 4.23
C VAL A 76 14.87 -0.55 2.70
N ASN A 77 15.89 -1.14 2.07
CA ASN A 77 15.90 -1.33 0.62
C ASN A 77 14.71 -2.19 0.16
N ALA A 78 14.44 -3.29 0.85
CA ALA A 78 13.30 -4.15 0.53
C ALA A 78 11.96 -3.41 0.67
N VAL A 79 11.79 -2.57 1.70
CA VAL A 79 10.60 -1.71 1.87
C VAL A 79 10.44 -0.71 0.73
N ILE A 80 11.52 -0.09 0.26
CA ILE A 80 11.48 0.86 -0.86
C ILE A 80 11.08 0.13 -2.15
N VAL A 81 11.74 -0.99 -2.46
CA VAL A 81 11.45 -1.77 -3.67
C VAL A 81 10.02 -2.31 -3.64
N SER A 82 9.59 -2.90 -2.54
CA SER A 82 8.22 -3.42 -2.39
C SER A 82 7.16 -2.32 -2.43
N GLY A 83 7.44 -1.13 -1.87
CA GLY A 83 6.56 0.03 -1.98
C GLY A 83 6.43 0.54 -3.43
N LEU A 84 7.52 0.55 -4.20
CA LEU A 84 7.48 0.85 -5.64
C LEU A 84 6.68 -0.21 -6.42
N VAL A 85 6.92 -1.49 -6.17
CA VAL A 85 6.16 -2.58 -6.79
C VAL A 85 4.67 -2.45 -6.45
N LEU A 86 4.33 -2.20 -5.18
CA LEU A 86 2.94 -2.01 -4.77
C LEU A 86 2.31 -0.78 -5.45
N THR A 87 3.08 0.30 -5.64
CA THR A 87 2.63 1.50 -6.35
C THR A 87 2.28 1.19 -7.81
N VAL A 88 3.11 0.40 -8.50
CA VAL A 88 2.82 -0.04 -9.87
C VAL A 88 1.56 -0.93 -9.92
N ILE A 89 1.41 -1.84 -8.95
CA ILE A 89 0.21 -2.69 -8.87
C ILE A 89 -1.05 -1.85 -8.66
N MET A 90 -1.04 -0.94 -7.67
CA MET A 90 -2.21 -0.09 -7.38
C MET A 90 -2.51 0.89 -8.52
N GLY A 91 -1.48 1.51 -9.11
CA GLY A 91 -1.63 2.37 -10.28
C GLY A 91 -2.18 1.60 -11.49
N GLY A 92 -1.72 0.38 -11.72
CA GLY A 92 -2.25 -0.50 -12.76
C GLY A 92 -3.71 -0.85 -12.52
N VAL A 93 -4.11 -1.19 -11.30
CA VAL A 93 -5.51 -1.44 -10.96
C VAL A 93 -6.38 -0.21 -11.25
N VAL A 94 -5.94 0.98 -10.87
CA VAL A 94 -6.70 2.21 -11.10
C VAL A 94 -6.76 2.60 -12.59
N TYR A 95 -5.71 2.30 -13.36
CA TYR A 95 -5.65 2.67 -14.77
C TYR A 95 -6.38 1.69 -15.71
N TYR A 96 -6.33 0.38 -15.42
CA TYR A 96 -6.85 -0.65 -16.32
C TYR A 96 -8.24 -1.18 -15.96
N LEU A 97 -8.74 -0.95 -14.74
CA LEU A 97 -10.08 -1.39 -14.29
C LEU A 97 -11.08 -0.24 -14.18
#